data_AF-A0A9E4DJ90-F1
#
_entry.id   AF-A0A9E4DJ90-F1
#
_cell.length_a   1.000
_cell.length_b   1.000
_cell.length_c   1.000
_cell.angle_alpha   90.00
_cell.angle_beta   90.00
_cell.angle_gamma   90.00
#
_symmetry.space_group_name_H-M   'P 1'
#
loop_
_entity.id
_entity.type
_entity.pdbx_description
1 polymer ?
#
loop_
_entity_poly.entity_id
_entity_poly.type
_entity_poly.pdbx_seq_one_letter_code
_entity_poly.pdbx_strand_id
1 'polypeptide(L)' 'MFKRLMTLGFAAAVLALLAACDHEGPAERAGAKIDNAVESAGDKLEEAGDEIKEKTQ' A
#
# COMPACT_ATOMS: atom_id res chain seq x y z
N MET A 1 -27.63 34.89 -3.50
CA MET A 1 -26.25 34.90 -2.99
C MET A 1 -25.96 33.72 -2.07
N PHE A 2 -26.77 33.48 -1.03
CA PHE A 2 -26.60 32.39 -0.06
C PHE A 2 -26.46 30.98 -0.68
N LYS A 3 -27.28 30.70 -1.70
CA LYS A 3 -27.29 29.40 -2.40
C LYS A 3 -26.00 29.12 -3.16
N ARG A 4 -25.34 30.15 -3.72
CA ARG A 4 -24.03 30.01 -4.40
C ARG A 4 -22.89 29.83 -3.42
N LEU A 5 -22.94 30.50 -2.27
CA LEU A 5 -21.96 30.37 -1.20
C LEU A 5 -21.98 28.95 -0.60
N MET A 6 -23.18 28.38 -0.43
CA MET A 6 -23.35 27.01 0.06
C MET A 6 -22.83 25.95 -0.93
N THR A 7 -23.06 26.13 -2.23
CA THR A 7 -22.51 25.22 -3.26
C THR A 7 -20.98 25.27 -3.33
N LEU A 8 -20.38 26.46 -3.23
CA LEU A 8 -18.93 26.63 -3.18
C LEU A 8 -18.30 26.02 -1.92
N GLY A 9 -18.95 26.19 -0.76
CA GLY A 9 -18.50 25.58 0.49
C GLY A 9 -18.55 24.05 0.45
N PHE A 10 -19.61 23.48 -0.11
CA PHE A 10 -19.71 22.02 -0.28
C PHE A 10 -18.66 21.48 -1.25
N ALA A 11 -18.42 22.15 -2.38
CA ALA A 11 -17.38 21.75 -3.33
C ALA A 11 -15.97 21.78 -2.69
N ALA A 12 -15.66 22.80 -1.90
CA ALA A 12 -14.40 22.90 -1.19
C ALA A 12 -14.24 21.78 -0.13
N ALA A 13 -15.30 21.45 0.59
CA ALA A 13 -15.29 20.36 1.58
C ALA A 13 -15.05 18.99 0.93
N VAL A 14 -15.67 18.72 -0.22
CA VAL A 14 -15.47 17.47 -0.96
C VAL A 14 -14.03 17.35 -1.46
N LEU A 15 -13.45 18.45 -1.98
CA LEU A 15 -12.05 18.46 -2.42
C LEU A 15 -11.07 18.22 -1.25
N ALA A 16 -11.35 18.79 -0.08
CA ALA A 16 -10.54 18.57 1.12
C ALA A 16 -10.62 17.12 1.63
N LEU A 17 -11.79 16.48 1.55
CA LEU A 17 -11.96 15.07 1.90
C LEU A 17 -11.23 14.13 0.94
N LEU A 18 -11.30 14.41 -0.37
CA LEU A 18 -10.57 13.62 -1.38
C LEU A 18 -9.06 13.69 -1.17
N ALA A 19 -8.52 14.88 -0.85
CA ALA A 19 -7.09 15.03 -0.54
C ALA A 19 -6.65 14.28 0.73
N ALA A 20 -7.57 13.97 1.64
CA ALA A 20 -7.30 13.23 2.87
C ALA A 20 -7.38 11.70 2.70
N CYS A 21 -7.94 11.20 1.60
CA CYS A 21 -8.09 9.76 1.35
C CYS A 21 -6.87 9.09 0.70
N ASP A 22 -5.84 9.85 0.31
CA ASP A 22 -4.73 9.35 -0.52
C ASP A 22 -3.52 8.84 0.29
N HIS A 23 -3.66 8.65 1.61
CA HIS A 23 -2.55 8.26 2.47
C HIS A 23 -2.72 6.86 3.04
N GLU A 24 -1.81 5.95 2.68
CA GLU A 24 -1.75 4.59 3.23
C GLU A 24 -1.76 4.64 4.76
N GLY A 25 -2.70 3.90 5.35
CA GLY A 25 -2.87 3.80 6.78
C GLY A 25 -1.72 3.05 7.45
N PRO A 26 -1.54 3.21 8.78
CA PRO A 26 -0.49 2.52 9.51
C PRO A 26 -0.57 0.99 9.39
N ALA A 27 -1.78 0.44 9.29
CA ALA A 27 -2.00 -0.99 9.09
C ALA A 27 -1.60 -1.47 7.69
N GLU A 28 -1.93 -0.70 6.63
CA GLU A 28 -1.53 -1.02 5.27
C GLU A 28 -0.01 -1.01 5.12
N ARG A 29 0.67 0.00 5.67
CA ARG A 29 2.14 0.06 5.68
C ARG A 29 2.78 -1.10 6.45
N ALA A 30 2.16 -1.52 7.55
CA ALA A 30 2.64 -2.67 8.32
C ALA A 30 2.43 -3.98 7.53
N GLY A 31 1.27 -4.15 6.89
CA GLY A 31 0.99 -5.27 6.00
C GLY A 31 2.01 -5.35 4.86
N ALA A 32 2.24 -4.23 4.16
CA ALA A 32 3.21 -4.16 3.07
C ALA A 32 4.63 -4.57 3.50
N LYS A 33 5.06 -4.20 4.72
CA LYS A 33 6.36 -4.63 5.26
C LYS A 33 6.41 -6.13 5.54
N ILE A 34 5.33 -6.70 6.07
CA ILE A 34 5.23 -8.14 6.33
C ILE A 34 5.26 -8.90 5.00
N ASP A 35 4.46 -8.47 4.02
CA ASP A 35 4.42 -9.08 2.69
C ASP A 35 5.80 -9.08 2.02
N ASN A 36 6.50 -7.94 2.02
CA ASN A 36 7.87 -7.84 1.49
C ASN A 36 8.85 -8.77 2.21
N ALA A 37 8.72 -8.92 3.53
CA ALA A 37 9.58 -9.80 4.31
C ALA A 37 9.32 -11.28 3.98
N VAL A 38 8.05 -11.65 3.79
CA VAL A 38 7.65 -13.01 3.38
C VAL A 38 8.14 -13.32 1.98
N GLU A 39 7.99 -12.39 1.03
CA GLU A 39 8.49 -12.54 -0.34
C GLU A 39 10.02 -12.73 -0.37
N SER A 40 10.76 -11.85 0.31
CA SER A 40 12.22 -11.98 0.41
C SER A 40 12.68 -13.28 1.07
N ALA A 41 11.92 -13.78 2.05
CA ALA A 41 12.21 -15.06 2.69
C ALA A 41 11.92 -16.23 1.74
N GLY A 42 10.84 -16.15 0.95
CA GLY A 42 10.49 -17.11 -0.08
C GLY A 42 11.58 -17.23 -1.15
N ASP A 43 12.01 -16.10 -1.71
CA ASP A 43 13.06 -16.06 -2.73
C ASP A 43 14.36 -16.72 -2.26
N LYS A 44 14.77 -16.45 -1.02
CA LYS A 44 15.97 -17.05 -0.43
C LYS A 44 15.85 -18.56 -0.22
N LEU A 45 14.66 -19.03 0.11
CA LEU A 45 14.40 -20.47 0.28
C LEU A 45 14.41 -21.18 -1.08
N GLU A 46 13.88 -20.55 -2.12
CA GLU A 46 13.91 -21.05 -3.49
C GLU A 46 15.36 -21.14 -3.99
N GLU A 47 16.15 -20.07 -3.85
CA GLU A 47 17.57 -20.05 -4.23
C GLU A 47 18.37 -21.15 -3.53
N ALA A 48 18.18 -21.31 -2.21
CA ALA A 48 18.83 -22.38 -1.46
C ALA A 48 18.37 -23.78 -1.91
N GLY A 49 17.10 -23.94 -2.25
CA GLY A 49 16.56 -25.20 -2.79
C GLY A 49 17.16 -25.57 -4.14
N ASP A 50 17.31 -24.58 -5.02
CA ASP A 50 17.91 -24.73 -6.34
C ASP A 50 19.41 -25.06 -6.25
N GLU A 51 20.17 -24.40 -5.38
CA GLU A 51 21.58 -24.73 -5.13
C GLU A 51 21.76 -26.19 -4.66
N ILE A 52 20.89 -26.67 -3.78
CA ILE A 52 20.92 -28.06 -3.30
C ILE A 52 20.62 -29.04 -4.44
N LYS A 53 19.65 -28.70 -5.29
CA LYS A 53 19.24 -29.51 -6.44
C LYS A 53 20.34 -29.60 -7.49
N GLU A 54 21.01 -28.49 -7.80
CA GLU A 54 22.19 -28.50 -8.69
C GLU A 54 23.33 -29.35 -8.13
N LYS A 55 23.57 -29.30 -6.81
CA LYS A 55 24.66 -30.09 -6.19
C LYS A 55 24.36 -31.58 -6.04
N THR A 56 23.09 -31.98 -6.17
CA THR A 56 22.65 -33.37 -6.02
C THR A 56 22.36 -34.05 -7.36
N GLN A 57 22.26 -33.29 -8.46
CA GLN A 57 22.24 -33.82 -9.84
C GLN A 57 23.65 -33.99 -10.39
#